data_AF-A0A7X7I0M1-F1
#
_entry.id   AF-A0A7X7I0M1-F1
#
_cell.length_a   1.000
_cell.length_b   1.000
_cell.length_c   1.000
_cell.angle_alpha   90.00
_cell.angle_beta   90.00
_cell.angle_gamma   90.00
#
_symmetry.space_group_name_H-M   'P 1'
#
loop_
_entity.id
_entity.type
_entity.pdbx_description
1 polymer ?
#
loop_
_entity_poly.entity_id
_entity_poly.type
_entity_poly.pdbx_seq_one_letter_code
_entity_poly.pdbx_strand_id
1 'polypeptide(L)'
;MPCITIRENTERPITVEIESNVVVGTDSQKIIDNAMIALHEKWKSCAIPELWDGLASERIARLVGANNLCFKTARQTCLLCVNN
;
A
#
# COMPACT_ATOMS: atom_id res chain seq x y z
N MET A 1 0.81 -9.69 1.19
CA MET A 1 0.86 -9.59 2.67
C MET A 1 -0.57 -9.64 3.19
N PRO A 2 -0.93 -10.58 4.08
CA PRO A 2 -2.25 -10.62 4.70
C PRO A 2 -2.56 -9.34 5.51
N CYS A 3 -3.78 -8.82 5.41
CA CYS A 3 -4.23 -7.65 6.15
C CYS A 3 -5.63 -7.89 6.73
N ILE A 4 -5.76 -7.72 8.05
CA ILE A 4 -6.99 -7.95 8.82
C ILE A 4 -7.27 -6.68 9.63
N THR A 5 -8.44 -6.08 9.40
CA THR A 5 -8.90 -4.88 10.12
C THR A 5 -9.83 -5.26 11.27
N ILE A 6 -9.37 -5.02 12.50
CA ILE A 6 -10.13 -5.25 13.75
C ILE A 6 -10.90 -3.97 14.12
N ARG A 7 -11.78 -3.55 13.22
CA ARG A 7 -12.72 -2.43 13.37
C ARG A 7 -13.97 -2.80 12.59
N GLU A 8 -15.09 -2.17 12.89
CA GLU A 8 -16.33 -2.43 12.14
C GLU A 8 -16.26 -1.89 10.71
N ASN A 9 -15.49 -0.83 10.46
CA ASN A 9 -15.38 -0.17 9.16
C ASN A 9 -13.92 0.15 8.78
N THR A 10 -13.73 0.49 7.50
CA THR A 10 -12.46 1.01 6.96
C THR A 10 -12.71 2.24 6.10
N GLU A 11 -11.86 3.25 6.22
CA GLU A 11 -11.85 4.44 5.36
C GLU A 11 -11.31 4.16 3.95
N ARG A 12 -10.82 2.93 3.70
CA ARG A 12 -10.25 2.48 2.42
C ARG A 12 -11.07 1.32 1.84
N PRO A 13 -12.34 1.55 1.42
CA PRO A 13 -13.24 0.49 0.94
C PRO A 13 -12.66 -0.31 -0.22
N ILE A 14 -11.92 0.35 -1.13
CA ILE A 14 -11.23 -0.29 -2.25
C ILE A 14 -10.35 -1.46 -1.83
N THR A 15 -9.72 -1.41 -0.64
CA THR A 15 -8.85 -2.48 -0.16
C THR A 15 -9.60 -3.77 0.15
N VAL A 16 -10.88 -3.65 0.50
CA VAL A 16 -11.80 -4.78 0.73
C VAL A 16 -12.37 -5.27 -0.60
N GLU A 17 -12.77 -4.34 -1.47
CA GLU A 17 -13.31 -4.63 -2.81
C GLU A 17 -12.34 -5.44 -3.66
N ILE A 18 -11.04 -5.12 -3.63
CA ILE A 18 -10.00 -5.86 -4.36
C ILE A 18 -9.37 -7.00 -3.54
N GLU A 19 -9.94 -7.31 -2.38
CA GLU A 19 -9.54 -8.44 -1.53
C GLU A 19 -8.12 -8.35 -0.94
N SER A 20 -7.52 -7.18 -0.91
CA SER A 20 -6.22 -6.95 -0.26
C SER A 20 -6.29 -6.84 1.27
N ASN A 21 -7.47 -6.58 1.82
CA ASN A 21 -7.75 -6.45 3.24
C ASN A 21 -9.14 -7.05 3.55
N VAL A 22 -9.33 -7.54 4.78
CA VAL A 22 -10.63 -8.00 5.29
C VAL A 22 -10.98 -7.26 6.57
N VAL A 23 -12.21 -6.77 6.65
CA VAL A 23 -12.76 -6.15 7.86
C VAL A 23 -13.52 -7.23 8.62
N VAL A 24 -13.05 -7.56 9.82
CA VAL A 24 -13.62 -8.63 10.64
C VAL A 24 -14.44 -8.13 11.83
N GLY A 25 -14.48 -6.80 12.03
CA GLY A 25 -15.12 -6.21 13.20
C GLY A 25 -14.35 -6.56 14.47
N THR A 26 -15.10 -6.73 15.55
CA THR A 26 -14.59 -7.11 16.88
C THR A 26 -14.96 -8.54 17.28
N ASP A 27 -15.44 -9.35 16.33
CA ASP A 27 -15.76 -10.76 16.52
C ASP A 27 -14.48 -11.60 16.68
N SER A 28 -14.27 -12.13 17.89
CA SER A 28 -13.07 -12.90 18.24
C SER A 28 -12.89 -14.15 17.38
N GLN A 29 -13.99 -14.82 16.99
CA GLN A 29 -13.89 -16.01 16.17
C GLN A 29 -13.42 -15.66 14.76
N LYS A 30 -13.98 -14.61 14.16
CA LYS A 30 -13.56 -14.14 12.82
C LYS A 30 -12.11 -13.68 12.80
N ILE A 31 -11.64 -13.02 13.86
CA ILE A 31 -10.24 -12.60 13.99
C ILE A 31 -9.32 -13.83 13.98
N ILE A 32 -9.63 -14.82 14.82
CA ILE A 32 -8.84 -16.05 14.92
C ILE A 32 -8.84 -16.80 13.58
N ASP A 33 -10.01 -17.01 12.98
CA ASP A 33 -10.14 -17.76 11.73
C ASP A 33 -9.29 -17.14 10.60
N ASN A 34 -9.38 -15.81 10.43
CA ASN A 34 -8.59 -15.11 9.40
C ASN A 34 -7.09 -15.11 9.73
N ALA A 35 -6.71 -14.97 11.00
CA ALA A 35 -5.31 -15.08 11.41
C ALA A 35 -4.75 -16.48 11.09
N MET A 36 -5.50 -17.54 11.36
CA MET A 36 -5.09 -18.91 11.04
C MET A 36 -4.98 -19.15 9.53
N ILE A 37 -5.86 -18.55 8.72
CA ILE A 37 -5.74 -18.59 7.24
C ILE A 37 -4.43 -17.92 6.80
N ALA A 38 -4.13 -16.74 7.35
CA ALA A 38 -2.92 -15.98 7.03
C ALA A 38 -1.64 -16.74 7.40
N LEU A 39 -1.59 -17.31 8.60
CA LEU A 39 -0.42 -18.03 9.12
C LEU A 39 -0.13 -19.34 8.39
N HIS A 40 -1.16 -19.98 7.82
CA HIS A 40 -1.00 -21.22 7.04
C HIS A 40 -0.77 -20.96 5.54
N GLU A 41 -0.43 -19.74 5.13
CA GLU A 41 -0.21 -19.36 3.73
C GLU A 41 -1.41 -19.63 2.80
N LYS A 42 -2.62 -19.76 3.37
CA LYS A 42 -3.87 -19.96 2.63
C LYS A 42 -4.56 -18.63 2.31
N TRP A 43 -3.84 -17.52 2.40
CA TRP A 43 -4.40 -16.21 2.16
C TRP A 43 -4.77 -16.04 0.68
N LYS A 44 -5.87 -15.33 0.44
CA LYS A 44 -6.34 -15.04 -0.91
C LYS A 44 -5.34 -14.20 -1.70
N SER A 45 -5.32 -14.40 -3.03
CA SER A 45 -4.53 -13.54 -3.92
C SER A 45 -5.10 -12.12 -3.87
N CYS A 46 -4.23 -11.13 -3.75
CA CYS A 46 -4.63 -9.73 -3.64
C CYS A 46 -4.04 -8.90 -4.78
N ALA A 47 -4.84 -7.98 -5.31
CA ALA A 47 -4.38 -6.97 -6.24
C ALA A 47 -3.85 -5.73 -5.51
N ILE A 48 -3.04 -4.94 -6.20
CA ILE A 48 -2.64 -3.60 -5.76
C ILE A 48 -3.66 -2.61 -6.34
N PRO A 49 -4.23 -1.69 -5.54
CA PRO A 49 -5.15 -0.69 -6.07
C PRO A 49 -4.49 0.15 -7.17
N GLU A 50 -5.33 0.68 -8.07
CA GLU A 50 -4.86 1.59 -9.12
C GLU A 50 -4.15 2.80 -8.50
N LEU A 51 -3.06 3.25 -9.14
CA LEU A 51 -2.22 4.39 -8.72
C LEU A 51 -1.45 4.21 -7.39
N TRP A 52 -1.47 3.03 -6.77
CA TRP A 52 -0.59 2.68 -5.64
C TRP A 52 0.78 2.17 -6.12
N ASP A 53 1.30 2.80 -7.15
CA ASP A 53 2.57 2.50 -7.82
C ASP A 53 3.79 3.23 -7.22
N GLY A 54 3.55 4.05 -6.18
CA GLY A 54 4.59 4.86 -5.55
C GLY A 54 4.95 6.15 -6.33
N LEU A 55 4.25 6.48 -7.42
CA LEU A 55 4.52 7.65 -8.27
C LEU A 55 3.64 8.86 -7.95
N ALA A 56 2.98 8.87 -6.78
CA ALA A 56 2.07 9.94 -6.38
C ALA A 56 2.75 11.32 -6.38
N SER A 57 3.96 11.42 -5.82
CA SER A 57 4.72 12.67 -5.76
C SER A 57 5.03 13.22 -7.15
N GLU A 58 5.43 12.35 -8.09
CA GLU A 58 5.72 12.76 -9.47
C GLU A 58 4.46 13.30 -10.17
N ARG A 59 3.31 12.64 -9.97
CA ARG A 59 2.02 13.09 -10.51
C ARG A 59 1.63 14.46 -9.95
N ILE A 60 1.75 14.65 -8.63
CA ILE A 60 1.42 15.92 -7.98
C ILE A 60 2.36 17.04 -8.45
N ALA A 61 3.66 16.79 -8.53
CA ALA A 61 4.64 17.77 -9.00
C ALA A 61 4.32 18.27 -10.43
N ARG A 62 3.94 17.35 -11.34
CA ARG A 62 3.51 17.72 -12.70
C ARG A 62 2.27 18.63 -12.68
N LEU A 63 1.30 18.37 -11.80
CA LEU A 63 0.06 19.16 -11.71
C LEU A 63 0.28 20.56 -11.13
N VAL A 64 1.16 20.71 -10.13
CA VAL A 64 1.44 21.99 -9.47
C VAL A 64 2.39 22.88 -10.29
N GLY A 65 2.82 22.43 -11.48
CA GLY A 65 3.64 23.24 -12.39
C GLY A 65 5.12 23.19 -12.07
N ALA A 66 5.59 22.18 -11.32
CA ALA A 66 7.01 21.86 -11.21
C ALA A 66 7.52 21.20 -12.51
N ASN A 67 7.29 21.86 -13.64
CA ASN A 67 7.67 21.38 -14.97
C ASN A 67 9.20 21.33 -15.17
N ASN A 68 10.00 21.77 -14.18
CA ASN A 68 11.46 21.85 -14.26
C ASN A 68 12.21 21.43 -12.99
N LEU A 69 11.55 20.88 -11.96
CA LEU A 69 12.31 20.26 -10.87
C LEU A 69 12.81 18.90 -11.36
N CYS A 70 14.11 18.82 -11.60
CA CYS A 70 14.81 17.60 -11.96
C CYS A 70 14.56 16.52 -10.87
N PHE A 71 13.49 15.73 -11.03
CA PHE A 71 13.24 14.52 -10.24
C PHE A 71 14.06 13.33 -10.76
N LYS A 72 15.03 13.56 -11.67
CA LYS A 72 16.03 12.55 -11.93
C LYS A 72 16.83 12.38 -10.63
N THR A 73 16.55 11.23 -10.02
CA THR A 73 17.44 10.42 -9.20
C THR A 73 17.51 10.73 -7.71
N ALA A 74 16.39 10.49 -7.00
CA ALA A 74 16.45 9.94 -5.63
C ALA A 74 16.91 8.47 -5.61
N ARG A 75 16.88 7.76 -6.76
CA ARG A 75 17.40 6.38 -6.90
C ARG A 75 18.81 6.27 -7.49
N GLN A 76 19.46 7.36 -7.92
CA GLN A 76 20.76 7.28 -8.61
C GLN A 76 21.75 8.40 -8.26
N THR A 77 21.56 9.15 -7.17
CA THR A 77 22.51 10.17 -6.74
C THR A 77 23.05 9.85 -5.34
N CYS A 78 23.78 8.75 -5.22
CA CYS A 78 24.72 8.51 -4.12
C CYS A 78 26.18 8.43 -4.64
N LEU A 79 26.46 8.86 -5.88
CA LEU A 79 27.83 8.87 -6.43
C LEU A 79 28.44 10.25 -6.61
N LEU A 80 27.69 11.35 -6.44
CA LEU A 80 28.23 12.71 -6.58
C LEU A 80 28.50 13.42 -5.24
N CYS A 81 28.18 12.81 -4.10
CA CYS A 81 28.50 13.34 -2.76
C CYS A 81 29.73 12.69 -2.10
N VAL A 82 30.47 11.80 -2.79
CA VAL A 82 31.65 11.11 -2.23
C VAL A 82 32.98 11.72 -2.72
N ASN A 83 32.95 12.71 -3.61
CA ASN A 83 34.18 13.37 -4.09
C ASN A 83 34.08 14.90 -4.01
N ASN A 84 33.98 15.41 -2.79
CA ASN A 84 34.54 16.72 -2.43
C ASN A 84 35.05 16.68 -1.00
#